data_AF-A0A914M7D8-F1
#
_entry.id   AF-A0A914M7D8-F1
#
_cell.length_a   1.000
_cell.length_b   1.000
_cell.length_c   1.000
_cell.angle_alpha   90.00
_cell.angle_beta   90.00
_cell.angle_gamma   90.00
#
_symmetry.space_group_name_H-M   'P 1'
#
loop_
_entity.id
_entity.type
_entity.pdbx_description
1 polymer ?
#
loop_
_entity_poly.entity_id
_entity_poly.type
_entity_poly.pdbx_seq_one_letter_code
_entity_poly.pdbx_strand_id
1 'polypeptide(L)'
;MFMMMAKVWGVNGGGGATAPISAFSSAFVPPMHNNMPLKKSPTNLHVQALNSGKSFPAVQSKHSFDNPKFAMKHKNALMLDLGETIGEENNKEIVANQEKDIRLLNGAETLPIASRRLLLEPNKLKAFDLSKEPLKSFHQANEEMIIRHAVPEDATQMRQLAISLINSENVKPEIEVDQIEKDLQEGFVHALVIEIKEEKKIIGYLSYTISSSLNGGKVVYLGDLICEIKYKDIPVKLYGELAKLASKNEEIKEIQAIANSKSVGHFLFPGMDIVPKETFWQLQLNDNEVEKILKNGVNVLCGTLKSTLYLPGKLSGDEAIYLIKQWKEMNGEDESTSNLTNLLRTGQVGAVTVHLDVRPSVVSMLFFHGNYYSLWDGQSIWVDKMSFSPLHFDCHIPNAISAMFGKLVELSNAIGAKRIGWIFNEETKKNFYEIMENIGAINMTKQEDWHIYRSNKSEFSEYLTTTGDNYMKLNETHKQRAKDLLKKQKAREIEKIQQE
;
A
#
# COMPACT_ATOMS: atom_id res chain seq x y z
N MET A 1 13.72 -39.20 -60.83
CA MET A 1 14.86 -38.57 -60.13
C MET A 1 14.74 -38.96 -58.66
N PHE A 2 15.79 -39.53 -58.06
CA PHE A 2 15.89 -40.17 -56.72
C PHE A 2 14.68 -40.02 -55.76
N MET A 3 13.93 -41.11 -55.52
CA MET A 3 14.13 -42.14 -54.45
C MET A 3 13.67 -41.65 -53.06
N MET A 4 12.61 -42.22 -52.49
CA MET A 4 12.55 -43.53 -51.79
C MET A 4 13.39 -43.57 -50.49
N MET A 5 12.70 -43.78 -49.37
CA MET A 5 12.83 -44.99 -48.54
C MET A 5 11.65 -45.07 -47.56
N ALA A 6 11.05 -46.25 -47.44
CA ALA A 6 10.11 -46.56 -46.36
C ALA A 6 10.70 -47.71 -45.53
N LYS A 7 10.44 -47.72 -44.22
CA LYS A 7 10.65 -48.94 -43.43
C LYS A 7 9.69 -49.06 -42.25
N VAL A 8 8.66 -49.89 -42.46
CA VAL A 8 7.86 -50.50 -41.38
C VAL A 8 8.59 -51.76 -40.91
N TRP A 9 8.41 -52.12 -39.64
CA TRP A 9 8.49 -53.45 -38.97
C TRP A 9 8.75 -53.16 -37.47
N GLY A 10 8.06 -53.76 -36.49
CA GLY A 10 6.87 -54.61 -36.56
C GLY A 10 6.43 -55.15 -35.19
N VAL A 11 5.14 -55.01 -34.88
CA VAL A 11 4.25 -56.02 -34.27
C VAL A 11 4.80 -56.95 -33.16
N ASN A 12 4.34 -56.77 -31.91
CA ASN A 12 3.43 -57.75 -31.26
C ASN A 12 2.94 -57.37 -29.84
N GLY A 13 1.76 -57.92 -29.46
CA GLY A 13 1.26 -58.05 -28.08
C GLY A 13 0.45 -56.86 -27.52
N GLY A 14 -0.76 -57.03 -26.99
CA GLY A 14 -1.67 -58.19 -27.04
C GLY A 14 -2.67 -58.28 -25.88
N GLY A 15 -3.97 -58.09 -26.15
CA GLY A 15 -5.05 -58.20 -25.14
C GLY A 15 -5.14 -56.98 -24.20
N GLY A 16 -6.24 -56.76 -23.46
CA GLY A 16 -7.53 -57.47 -23.44
C GLY A 16 -8.58 -56.63 -22.68
N ALA A 17 -9.87 -56.86 -22.89
CA ALA A 17 -10.93 -55.99 -22.36
C ALA A 17 -11.20 -56.18 -20.86
N THR A 18 -11.49 -55.08 -20.14
CA THR A 18 -12.67 -54.95 -19.25
C THR A 18 -12.78 -53.54 -18.62
N ALA A 19 -14.03 -53.14 -18.37
CA ALA A 19 -14.45 -52.23 -17.30
C ALA A 19 -15.26 -53.10 -16.28
N PRO A 20 -15.64 -52.67 -15.06
CA PRO A 20 -15.82 -51.27 -14.62
C PRO A 20 -15.52 -50.97 -13.11
N ILE A 21 -16.02 -49.82 -12.64
CA ILE A 21 -16.32 -49.44 -11.23
C ILE A 21 -15.14 -49.01 -10.34
N SER A 22 -15.49 -48.19 -9.33
CA SER A 22 -14.67 -47.30 -8.50
C SER A 22 -14.04 -47.90 -7.24
N ALA A 23 -12.94 -47.28 -6.77
CA ALA A 23 -12.63 -47.15 -5.34
C ALA A 23 -11.74 -45.92 -5.06
N PHE A 24 -11.76 -45.41 -3.82
CA PHE A 24 -10.85 -44.37 -3.31
C PHE A 24 -9.48 -44.95 -2.93
N SER A 25 -8.41 -44.16 -3.05
CA SER A 25 -7.29 -44.20 -2.10
C SER A 25 -6.58 -42.85 -1.98
N SER A 26 -6.61 -42.28 -0.77
CA SER A 26 -5.84 -41.08 -0.41
C SER A 26 -4.39 -41.44 -0.07
N ALA A 27 -3.40 -40.76 -0.66
CA ALA A 27 -1.98 -41.03 -0.40
C ALA A 27 -1.41 -40.17 0.74
N PHE A 28 -0.65 -40.82 1.62
CA PHE A 28 -0.08 -40.30 2.87
C PHE A 28 1.12 -41.21 3.25
N VAL A 29 2.10 -40.84 4.08
CA VAL A 29 2.22 -39.67 4.97
C VAL A 29 3.34 -38.74 4.44
N PRO A 30 4.48 -38.33 5.07
CA PRO A 30 4.95 -38.31 6.47
C PRO A 30 5.11 -36.88 7.07
N PRO A 31 4.92 -36.70 8.40
CA PRO A 31 5.43 -35.54 9.14
C PRO A 31 6.90 -35.74 9.54
N MET A 32 7.58 -34.65 9.93
CA MET A 32 8.76 -34.72 10.79
C MET A 32 8.56 -33.85 12.03
N HIS A 33 8.35 -34.52 13.17
CA HIS A 33 8.55 -33.95 14.50
C HIS A 33 9.72 -34.68 15.16
N ASN A 34 10.48 -33.98 16.00
CA ASN A 34 11.36 -34.59 16.98
C ASN A 34 11.10 -33.98 18.37
N ASN A 35 10.74 -34.84 19.31
CA ASN A 35 10.97 -34.74 20.76
C ASN A 35 10.44 -33.51 21.53
N MET A 36 9.22 -33.62 22.06
CA MET A 36 9.02 -34.13 23.44
C MET A 36 7.55 -34.48 23.76
N PRO A 37 7.25 -35.23 24.84
CA PRO A 37 6.04 -36.05 24.93
C PRO A 37 4.79 -35.35 25.49
N LEU A 38 3.63 -35.72 24.94
CA LEU A 38 2.30 -35.33 25.41
C LEU A 38 1.88 -36.06 26.70
N LYS A 39 1.29 -35.32 27.64
CA LYS A 39 0.21 -35.83 28.50
C LYS A 39 -1.14 -35.35 27.94
N LYS A 40 -2.20 -36.14 28.15
CA LYS A 40 -3.53 -35.94 27.55
C LYS A 40 -4.46 -35.10 28.45
N SER A 41 -5.60 -34.71 27.88
CA SER A 41 -6.78 -34.10 28.53
C SER A 41 -6.69 -32.59 28.82
N PRO A 42 -7.83 -31.86 28.86
CA PRO A 42 -7.99 -30.80 27.86
C PRO A 42 -8.49 -29.46 28.43
N THR A 43 -7.67 -28.42 28.32
CA THR A 43 -8.05 -27.02 28.63
C THR A 43 -7.27 -26.05 27.75
N ASN A 44 -7.91 -24.93 27.42
CA ASN A 44 -7.35 -23.86 26.60
C ASN A 44 -6.06 -23.29 27.21
N LEU A 45 -5.13 -22.86 26.34
CA LEU A 45 -3.96 -22.08 26.77
C LEU A 45 -3.65 -21.03 25.70
N HIS A 46 -4.06 -19.79 25.96
CA HIS A 46 -3.75 -18.63 25.11
C HIS A 46 -2.24 -18.36 25.08
N VAL A 47 -1.78 -17.79 23.97
CA VAL A 47 -0.65 -16.85 23.98
C VAL A 47 -1.16 -15.51 23.47
N GLN A 48 -1.72 -14.71 24.39
CA GLN A 48 -1.91 -13.28 24.16
C GLN A 48 -0.61 -12.54 24.48
N ALA A 49 -0.14 -11.70 23.56
CA ALA A 49 0.86 -10.69 23.87
C ALA A 49 0.20 -9.46 24.55
N LEU A 50 -0.38 -9.66 25.74
CA LEU A 50 -0.88 -8.57 26.56
C LEU A 50 0.28 -7.87 27.28
N ASN A 51 0.38 -6.55 27.09
CA ASN A 51 1.26 -5.71 27.89
C ASN A 51 0.87 -5.81 29.37
N SER A 52 1.71 -6.49 30.17
CA SER A 52 1.59 -6.50 31.63
C SER A 52 2.71 -5.65 32.24
N GLY A 53 2.33 -4.51 32.82
CA GLY A 53 3.28 -3.58 33.42
C GLY A 53 3.99 -4.20 34.62
N LYS A 54 5.29 -4.51 34.47
CA LYS A 54 6.20 -4.78 35.58
C LYS A 54 7.48 -3.99 35.41
N SER A 55 7.60 -2.91 36.18
CA SER A 55 8.84 -2.16 36.35
C SER A 55 9.91 -3.06 36.99
N PHE A 56 11.03 -3.26 36.29
CA PHE A 56 12.27 -3.74 36.89
C PHE A 56 13.18 -2.55 37.22
N PRO A 57 14.01 -2.63 38.28
CA PRO A 57 14.74 -1.48 38.80
C PRO A 57 15.88 -1.05 37.86
N ALA A 58 16.11 0.25 37.80
CA ALA A 58 17.18 0.84 36.98
C ALA A 58 18.57 0.43 37.51
N VAL A 59 19.29 -0.38 36.72
CA VAL A 59 20.72 -0.58 36.90
C VAL A 59 21.44 0.69 36.43
N GLN A 60 22.04 1.43 37.35
CA GLN A 60 22.79 2.65 37.03
C GLN A 60 24.13 2.31 36.33
N SER A 61 24.13 2.25 35.00
CA SER A 61 25.36 2.30 34.20
C SER A 61 25.93 3.72 34.23
N LYS A 62 26.97 3.93 35.04
CA LYS A 62 27.71 5.21 35.09
C LYS A 62 28.62 5.38 33.86
N HIS A 63 28.03 5.78 32.74
CA HIS A 63 28.78 6.33 31.60
C HIS A 63 28.37 7.78 31.35
N SER A 64 29.25 8.69 31.75
CA SER A 64 29.18 10.11 31.37
C SER A 64 29.51 10.25 29.89
N PHE A 65 28.50 10.55 29.07
CA PHE A 65 28.74 11.00 27.71
C PHE A 65 29.18 12.47 27.75
N ASP A 66 30.46 12.71 27.46
CA ASP A 66 30.97 14.07 27.26
C ASP A 66 30.31 14.70 26.03
N ASN A 67 29.81 15.92 26.21
CA ASN A 67 28.96 16.60 25.23
C ASN A 67 29.83 17.39 24.21
N PRO A 68 29.91 16.96 22.93
CA PRO A 68 30.81 17.57 21.96
C PRO A 68 30.29 18.95 21.52
N LYS A 69 30.95 20.01 21.98
CA LYS A 69 30.67 21.40 21.59
C LYS A 69 31.03 21.65 20.11
N PHE A 70 30.11 21.36 19.20
CA PHE A 70 30.21 21.71 17.79
C PHE A 70 30.06 23.23 17.56
N ALA A 71 31.16 23.96 17.71
CA ALA A 71 31.24 25.38 17.39
C ALA A 71 31.46 25.59 15.87
N MET A 72 30.39 25.54 15.07
CA MET A 72 30.48 25.86 13.65
C MET A 72 30.74 27.35 13.41
N LYS A 73 31.84 27.67 12.71
CA LYS A 73 32.09 29.01 12.17
C LYS A 73 31.35 29.18 10.85
N HIS A 74 30.24 29.91 10.84
CA HIS A 74 29.63 30.38 9.60
C HIS A 74 30.64 31.26 8.83
N LYS A 75 30.90 30.92 7.56
CA LYS A 75 31.47 31.85 6.59
C LYS A 75 30.33 32.60 5.90
N ASN A 76 30.45 33.91 5.80
CA ASN A 76 29.45 34.75 5.14
C ASN A 76 29.39 34.42 3.65
N ALA A 77 28.28 33.83 3.19
CA ALA A 77 27.90 33.84 1.79
C ALA A 77 27.12 35.13 1.51
N LEU A 78 27.64 35.96 0.62
CA LEU A 78 26.85 37.04 0.01
C LEU A 78 25.85 36.40 -0.95
N MET A 79 24.56 36.64 -0.73
CA MET A 79 23.49 36.22 -1.62
C MET A 79 22.69 37.46 -2.03
N LEU A 80 22.35 37.55 -3.31
CA LEU A 80 21.65 38.70 -3.89
C LEU A 80 20.18 38.71 -3.45
N ASP A 81 19.72 39.90 -3.05
CA ASP A 81 18.32 40.17 -2.77
C ASP A 81 17.60 40.52 -4.09
N LEU A 82 16.59 39.72 -4.45
CA LEU A 82 15.73 39.90 -5.61
C LEU A 82 14.29 39.61 -5.17
N GLY A 83 13.63 40.64 -4.65
CA GLY A 83 12.27 40.53 -4.12
C GLY A 83 11.19 40.59 -5.19
N GLU A 84 10.30 39.60 -5.19
CA GLU A 84 8.95 39.68 -5.76
C GLU A 84 7.94 39.34 -4.65
N THR A 85 7.54 40.35 -3.88
CA THR A 85 6.64 40.20 -2.70
C THR A 85 5.14 40.20 -3.05
N ILE A 86 4.80 40.24 -4.34
CA ILE A 86 3.42 40.41 -4.84
C ILE A 86 2.76 39.04 -4.97
N GLY A 87 2.25 38.51 -3.87
CA GLY A 87 1.47 37.25 -3.85
C GLY A 87 1.32 36.56 -2.49
N GLU A 88 2.14 36.92 -1.49
CA GLU A 88 2.12 36.19 -0.20
C GLU A 88 0.84 36.37 0.63
N GLU A 89 0.18 37.54 0.58
CA GLU A 89 -0.91 37.85 1.52
C GLU A 89 -2.19 37.05 1.25
N ASN A 90 -2.61 36.95 -0.02
CA ASN A 90 -3.79 36.15 -0.41
C ASN A 90 -3.61 34.66 -0.05
N ASN A 91 -2.41 34.12 -0.27
CA ASN A 91 -2.09 32.73 0.08
C ASN A 91 -2.12 32.48 1.60
N LYS A 92 -1.74 33.47 2.42
CA LYS A 92 -1.80 33.35 3.90
C LYS A 92 -3.24 33.21 4.40
N GLU A 93 -4.21 33.87 3.79
CA GLU A 93 -5.63 33.76 4.20
C GLU A 93 -6.24 32.41 3.78
N ILE A 94 -5.99 31.94 2.55
CA ILE A 94 -6.49 30.63 2.07
C ILE A 94 -5.93 29.48 2.91
N VAL A 95 -4.62 29.47 3.16
CA VAL A 95 -3.96 28.46 4.02
C VAL A 95 -4.50 28.52 5.45
N ALA A 96 -4.69 29.71 6.02
CA ALA A 96 -5.27 29.86 7.35
C ALA A 96 -6.71 29.31 7.43
N ASN A 97 -7.49 29.44 6.36
CA ASN A 97 -8.82 28.85 6.27
C ASN A 97 -8.79 27.32 6.13
N GLN A 98 -7.85 26.73 5.36
CA GLN A 98 -7.67 25.27 5.32
C GLN A 98 -7.23 24.69 6.67
N GLU A 99 -6.30 25.35 7.39
CA GLU A 99 -5.95 24.94 8.75
C GLU A 99 -7.13 25.08 9.72
N LYS A 100 -7.96 26.11 9.55
CA LYS A 100 -9.16 26.33 10.35
C LYS A 100 -10.23 25.26 10.11
N ASP A 101 -10.46 24.84 8.85
CA ASP A 101 -11.32 23.70 8.51
C ASP A 101 -10.89 22.43 9.27
N ILE A 102 -9.59 22.11 9.23
CA ILE A 102 -9.03 20.90 9.88
C ILE A 102 -9.12 21.00 11.41
N ARG A 103 -8.83 22.17 11.99
CA ARG A 103 -8.99 22.40 13.44
C ARG A 103 -10.46 22.35 13.88
N LEU A 104 -11.40 22.84 13.05
CA LEU A 104 -12.84 22.73 13.29
C LEU A 104 -13.30 21.27 13.24
N LEU A 105 -12.81 20.47 12.27
CA LEU A 105 -13.14 19.04 12.16
C LEU A 105 -12.53 18.20 13.29
N ASN A 106 -11.33 18.53 13.76
CA ASN A 106 -10.70 17.89 14.91
C ASN A 106 -11.35 18.32 16.25
N GLY A 107 -11.90 19.53 16.34
CA GLY A 107 -12.73 19.97 17.48
C GLY A 107 -14.17 19.46 17.43
N ALA A 108 -14.66 19.01 16.27
CA ALA A 108 -16.01 18.51 16.06
C ALA A 108 -16.08 16.98 16.22
N GLU A 109 -15.78 16.48 17.43
CA GLU A 109 -15.88 15.06 17.80
C GLU A 109 -17.22 14.43 17.40
N THR A 110 -18.30 15.22 17.36
CA THR A 110 -19.67 14.81 17.05
C THR A 110 -20.02 14.67 15.56
N LEU A 111 -19.14 15.07 14.62
CA LEU A 111 -19.44 14.90 13.18
C LEU A 111 -19.24 13.43 12.75
N PRO A 112 -20.20 12.80 12.04
CA PRO A 112 -20.03 11.43 11.54
C PRO A 112 -18.82 11.30 10.62
N ILE A 113 -18.08 10.18 10.72
CA ILE A 113 -16.88 9.91 9.89
C ILE A 113 -17.22 10.03 8.39
N ALA A 114 -18.37 9.50 7.97
CA ALA A 114 -18.89 9.59 6.61
C ALA A 114 -19.11 11.03 6.09
N SER A 115 -19.13 12.04 6.96
CA SER A 115 -19.16 13.47 6.62
C SER A 115 -17.77 14.12 6.57
N ARG A 116 -16.78 13.60 7.32
CA ARG A 116 -15.43 14.17 7.37
C ARG A 116 -14.54 13.75 6.19
N ARG A 117 -14.79 12.56 5.62
CA ARG A 117 -14.10 12.07 4.41
C ARG A 117 -14.23 13.01 3.21
N LEU A 118 -15.25 13.88 3.18
CA LEU A 118 -15.45 14.93 2.17
C LEU A 118 -14.30 15.96 2.07
N LEU A 119 -13.33 15.97 3.00
CA LEU A 119 -12.08 16.74 2.83
C LEU A 119 -11.22 16.28 1.64
N LEU A 120 -11.37 15.02 1.25
CA LEU A 120 -10.65 14.37 0.17
C LEU A 120 -11.71 13.97 -0.84
N GLU A 121 -11.91 14.75 -1.90
CA GLU A 121 -12.92 14.38 -2.91
C GLU A 121 -12.64 12.94 -3.38
N PRO A 122 -13.65 12.04 -3.38
CA PRO A 122 -13.49 10.69 -3.90
C PRO A 122 -12.95 10.84 -5.32
N ASN A 123 -11.84 10.17 -5.61
CA ASN A 123 -11.07 10.47 -6.80
C ASN A 123 -11.85 9.98 -8.03
N LYS A 124 -12.67 10.87 -8.64
CA LYS A 124 -13.68 10.61 -9.71
C LYS A 124 -13.06 10.12 -11.04
N LEU A 125 -11.85 9.57 -10.98
CA LEU A 125 -11.18 8.79 -12.00
C LEU A 125 -11.95 7.50 -12.29
N LYS A 126 -13.08 7.63 -12.98
CA LYS A 126 -13.75 6.55 -13.71
C LYS A 126 -12.82 6.01 -14.80
N ALA A 127 -11.81 5.24 -14.41
CA ALA A 127 -10.91 4.57 -15.35
C ALA A 127 -11.58 3.37 -16.02
N PHE A 128 -12.64 2.85 -15.40
CA PHE A 128 -13.49 1.76 -15.89
C PHE A 128 -14.95 2.19 -15.86
N ASP A 129 -15.70 1.87 -16.92
CA ASP A 129 -17.16 1.94 -16.91
C ASP A 129 -17.71 0.79 -16.06
N LEU A 130 -18.18 1.13 -14.86
CA LEU A 130 -18.72 0.16 -13.89
C LEU A 130 -20.06 -0.41 -14.40
N SER A 131 -19.98 -1.56 -15.10
CA SER A 131 -21.17 -2.30 -15.55
C SER A 131 -21.72 -3.22 -14.45
N LYS A 132 -23.05 -3.32 -14.35
CA LYS A 132 -23.73 -4.37 -13.57
C LYS A 132 -23.79 -5.71 -14.33
N GLU A 133 -23.38 -5.76 -15.60
CA GLU A 133 -23.30 -7.00 -16.38
C GLU A 133 -22.09 -7.87 -15.98
N PRO A 134 -22.16 -9.21 -16.12
CA PRO A 134 -21.00 -10.08 -15.94
C PRO A 134 -19.87 -9.73 -16.90
N LEU A 135 -18.68 -9.46 -16.36
CA LEU A 135 -17.44 -9.36 -17.14
C LEU A 135 -17.08 -10.72 -17.76
N LYS A 136 -17.50 -11.81 -17.10
CA LYS A 136 -17.22 -13.20 -17.50
C LYS A 136 -18.15 -14.18 -16.78
N SER A 137 -18.58 -15.22 -17.47
CA SER A 137 -19.22 -16.41 -16.89
C SER A 137 -18.36 -17.65 -17.15
N PHE A 138 -18.36 -18.61 -16.22
CA PHE A 138 -17.72 -19.92 -16.38
C PHE A 138 -18.33 -20.96 -15.45
N HIS A 139 -18.00 -22.24 -15.65
CA HIS A 139 -18.41 -23.33 -14.76
C HIS A 139 -17.24 -23.84 -13.92
N GLN A 140 -17.49 -24.16 -12.65
CA GLN A 140 -16.50 -24.77 -11.76
C GLN A 140 -17.22 -25.62 -10.71
N ALA A 141 -16.74 -26.85 -10.47
CA ALA A 141 -17.39 -27.81 -9.56
C ALA A 141 -18.90 -28.07 -9.83
N ASN A 142 -19.31 -27.93 -11.10
CA ASN A 142 -20.70 -27.94 -11.60
C ASN A 142 -21.56 -26.71 -11.26
N GLU A 143 -21.01 -25.72 -10.55
CA GLU A 143 -21.65 -24.43 -10.26
C GLU A 143 -21.45 -23.46 -11.46
N GLU A 144 -22.48 -22.74 -11.92
CA GLU A 144 -22.30 -21.61 -12.85
C GLU A 144 -21.89 -20.36 -12.04
N MET A 145 -20.70 -19.83 -12.35
CA MET A 145 -20.10 -18.69 -11.68
C MET A 145 -19.98 -17.49 -12.63
N ILE A 146 -20.18 -16.29 -12.08
CA ILE A 146 -19.94 -15.02 -12.77
C ILE A 146 -18.89 -14.19 -12.04
N ILE A 147 -18.08 -13.43 -12.79
CA ILE A 147 -17.29 -12.32 -12.28
C ILE A 147 -17.93 -11.02 -12.78
N ARG A 148 -18.20 -10.10 -11.85
CA ARG A 148 -18.79 -8.78 -12.12
C ARG A 148 -18.18 -7.72 -11.22
N HIS A 149 -18.47 -6.45 -11.47
CA HIS A 149 -18.19 -5.41 -10.49
C HIS A 149 -19.05 -5.60 -9.24
N ALA A 150 -18.49 -5.24 -8.09
CA ALA A 150 -19.27 -5.05 -6.87
C ALA A 150 -20.25 -3.89 -7.07
N VAL A 151 -21.42 -4.01 -6.46
CA VAL A 151 -22.44 -2.96 -6.33
C VAL A 151 -22.65 -2.68 -4.83
N PRO A 152 -23.16 -1.50 -4.42
CA PRO A 152 -23.36 -1.17 -3.01
C PRO A 152 -24.13 -2.26 -2.23
N GLU A 153 -25.11 -2.89 -2.88
CA GLU A 153 -25.93 -3.97 -2.33
C GLU A 153 -25.12 -5.24 -1.92
N ASP A 154 -23.89 -5.42 -2.43
CA ASP A 154 -23.01 -6.56 -2.09
C ASP A 154 -22.31 -6.41 -0.72
N ALA A 155 -22.28 -5.20 -0.15
CA ALA A 155 -21.50 -4.85 1.05
C ALA A 155 -21.69 -5.83 2.21
N THR A 156 -22.94 -6.26 2.45
CA THR A 156 -23.29 -7.26 3.48
C THR A 156 -22.60 -8.60 3.23
N GLN A 157 -22.70 -9.14 2.01
CA GLN A 157 -22.11 -10.44 1.67
C GLN A 157 -20.58 -10.38 1.70
N MET A 158 -19.98 -9.32 1.16
CA MET A 158 -18.53 -9.13 1.17
C MET A 158 -17.96 -9.09 2.60
N ARG A 159 -18.60 -8.34 3.52
CA ARG A 159 -18.18 -8.28 4.92
C ARG A 159 -18.39 -9.61 5.65
N GLN A 160 -19.51 -10.29 5.44
CA GLN A 160 -19.78 -11.61 6.02
C GLN A 160 -18.75 -12.64 5.55
N LEU A 161 -18.39 -12.64 4.27
CA LEU A 161 -17.37 -13.51 3.70
C LEU A 161 -16.00 -13.26 4.35
N ALA A 162 -15.57 -12.00 4.46
CA ALA A 162 -14.32 -11.63 5.11
C ALA A 162 -14.25 -12.11 6.58
N ILE A 163 -15.30 -11.87 7.37
CA ILE A 163 -15.41 -12.37 8.75
C ILE A 163 -15.31 -13.90 8.79
N SER A 164 -16.04 -14.60 7.91
CA SER A 164 -16.11 -16.07 7.92
C SER A 164 -14.79 -16.78 7.57
N LEU A 165 -13.89 -16.10 6.85
CA LEU A 165 -12.62 -16.65 6.38
C LEU A 165 -11.41 -16.21 7.22
N ILE A 166 -11.45 -15.01 7.81
CA ILE A 166 -10.35 -14.51 8.66
C ILE A 166 -10.44 -15.06 10.09
N ASN A 167 -11.66 -15.37 10.54
CA ASN A 167 -12.08 -16.35 11.58
C ASN A 167 -11.04 -16.71 12.68
N SER A 168 -10.42 -15.69 13.24
CA SER A 168 -9.55 -15.74 14.41
C SER A 168 -10.27 -14.97 15.51
N GLU A 169 -10.40 -15.59 16.68
CA GLU A 169 -11.57 -15.41 17.58
C GLU A 169 -11.86 -13.99 18.10
N ASN A 170 -11.01 -13.01 17.83
CA ASN A 170 -11.16 -11.62 18.28
C ASN A 170 -10.90 -10.53 17.22
N VAL A 171 -10.60 -10.86 15.94
CA VAL A 171 -10.35 -9.83 14.91
C VAL A 171 -11.55 -9.71 13.96
N LYS A 172 -12.12 -8.50 13.89
CA LYS A 172 -13.23 -8.13 12.99
C LYS A 172 -12.76 -7.03 12.03
N PRO A 173 -13.36 -6.90 10.83
CA PRO A 173 -13.17 -5.70 10.01
C PRO A 173 -13.72 -4.49 10.78
N GLU A 174 -12.89 -3.46 10.95
CA GLU A 174 -13.26 -2.23 11.67
C GLU A 174 -14.31 -1.42 10.90
N ILE A 175 -14.37 -1.58 9.58
CA ILE A 175 -15.38 -0.96 8.74
C ILE A 175 -16.73 -1.70 8.82
N GLU A 176 -17.82 -0.93 8.96
CA GLU A 176 -19.20 -1.42 8.98
C GLU A 176 -19.85 -1.42 7.57
N VAL A 177 -20.96 -2.17 7.43
CA VAL A 177 -21.63 -2.42 6.14
C VAL A 177 -22.01 -1.12 5.42
N ASP A 178 -22.67 -0.20 6.12
CA ASP A 178 -23.14 1.10 5.61
C ASP A 178 -22.00 1.93 4.99
N GLN A 179 -20.79 1.80 5.55
CA GLN A 179 -19.60 2.51 5.07
C GLN A 179 -19.01 1.83 3.82
N ILE A 180 -19.03 0.50 3.73
CA ILE A 180 -18.69 -0.24 2.50
C ILE A 180 -19.68 0.09 1.38
N GLU A 181 -20.98 0.08 1.68
CA GLU A 181 -22.06 0.43 0.73
C GLU A 181 -21.84 1.84 0.18
N LYS A 182 -21.60 2.81 1.07
CA LYS A 182 -21.27 4.19 0.71
C LYS A 182 -19.98 4.31 -0.12
N ASP A 183 -18.88 3.70 0.31
CA ASP A 183 -17.58 3.83 -0.36
C ASP A 183 -17.58 3.18 -1.75
N LEU A 184 -18.40 2.13 -1.97
CA LEU A 184 -18.71 1.58 -3.30
C LEU A 184 -19.58 2.53 -4.14
N GLN A 185 -20.63 3.13 -3.54
CA GLN A 185 -21.56 4.03 -4.22
C GLN A 185 -20.89 5.33 -4.70
N GLU A 186 -20.05 5.94 -3.86
CA GLU A 186 -19.29 7.15 -4.19
C GLU A 186 -18.08 6.86 -5.11
N GLY A 187 -17.77 5.58 -5.37
CA GLY A 187 -16.63 5.15 -6.17
C GLY A 187 -15.28 5.39 -5.49
N PHE A 188 -15.26 5.47 -4.16
CA PHE A 188 -14.04 5.62 -3.37
C PHE A 188 -13.21 4.33 -3.40
N VAL A 189 -13.89 3.18 -3.33
CA VAL A 189 -13.32 1.86 -3.55
C VAL A 189 -14.02 1.18 -4.73
N HIS A 190 -13.33 0.29 -5.41
CA HIS A 190 -13.90 -0.61 -6.39
C HIS A 190 -13.62 -2.06 -5.97
N ALA A 191 -14.46 -3.00 -6.42
CA ALA A 191 -14.13 -4.40 -6.31
C ALA A 191 -14.66 -5.19 -7.51
N LEU A 192 -14.02 -6.32 -7.80
CA LEU A 192 -14.62 -7.41 -8.57
C LEU A 192 -15.08 -8.48 -7.58
N VAL A 193 -16.31 -8.94 -7.74
CA VAL A 193 -16.89 -10.05 -6.96
C VAL A 193 -17.05 -11.27 -7.85
N ILE A 194 -17.01 -12.45 -7.24
CA ILE A 194 -17.41 -13.70 -7.87
C ILE A 194 -18.61 -14.31 -7.14
N GLU A 195 -19.63 -14.62 -7.92
CA GLU A 195 -20.95 -15.03 -7.46
C GLU A 195 -21.33 -16.39 -8.06
N ILE A 196 -21.85 -17.30 -7.24
CA ILE A 196 -22.58 -18.49 -7.69
C ILE A 196 -23.95 -18.02 -8.15
N LYS A 197 -24.19 -18.05 -9.45
CA LYS A 197 -25.34 -17.39 -10.12
C LYS A 197 -26.70 -17.95 -9.69
N GLU A 198 -26.77 -19.23 -9.36
CA GLU A 198 -28.00 -19.88 -8.89
C GLU A 198 -28.35 -19.49 -7.44
N GLU A 199 -27.35 -19.42 -6.56
CA GLU A 199 -27.51 -19.03 -5.15
C GLU A 199 -27.56 -17.51 -4.93
N LYS A 200 -27.05 -16.72 -5.89
CA LYS A 200 -26.67 -15.30 -5.76
C LYS A 200 -25.70 -15.02 -4.60
N LYS A 201 -24.86 -16.01 -4.31
CA LYS A 201 -23.92 -16.02 -3.20
C LYS A 201 -22.53 -15.58 -3.66
N ILE A 202 -21.96 -14.58 -3.00
CA ILE A 202 -20.57 -14.17 -3.21
C ILE A 202 -19.63 -15.15 -2.48
N ILE A 203 -18.67 -15.71 -3.23
CA ILE A 203 -17.67 -16.69 -2.74
C ILE A 203 -16.23 -16.15 -2.79
N GLY A 204 -16.05 -14.92 -3.27
CA GLY A 204 -14.78 -14.21 -3.29
C GLY A 204 -14.92 -12.78 -3.82
N TYR A 205 -13.95 -11.93 -3.47
CA TYR A 205 -13.82 -10.59 -4.03
C TYR A 205 -12.36 -10.13 -4.06
N LEU A 206 -12.06 -9.23 -5.00
CA LEU A 206 -10.80 -8.49 -5.11
C LEU A 206 -11.14 -7.00 -5.05
N SER A 207 -10.78 -6.32 -3.97
CA SER A 207 -10.92 -4.86 -3.87
C SER A 207 -9.69 -4.15 -4.45
N TYR A 208 -9.91 -2.96 -4.99
CA TYR A 208 -8.86 -2.11 -5.54
C TYR A 208 -9.27 -0.64 -5.52
N THR A 209 -8.26 0.22 -5.53
CA THR A 209 -8.40 1.67 -5.72
C THR A 209 -7.56 2.12 -6.90
N ILE A 210 -7.87 3.29 -7.45
CA ILE A 210 -7.12 3.86 -8.56
C ILE A 210 -6.59 5.23 -8.12
N SER A 211 -5.27 5.38 -8.19
CA SER A 211 -4.61 6.68 -8.04
C SER A 211 -3.77 6.99 -9.25
N SER A 212 -3.31 8.23 -9.35
CA SER A 212 -2.34 8.67 -10.35
C SER A 212 -1.01 8.92 -9.64
N SER A 213 0.10 8.41 -10.17
CA SER A 213 1.42 8.51 -9.51
C SER A 213 2.31 9.59 -10.14
N LEU A 214 3.17 10.20 -9.32
CA LEU A 214 4.28 11.05 -9.74
C LEU A 214 5.31 10.35 -10.64
N ASN A 215 5.21 9.03 -10.84
CA ASN A 215 6.02 8.27 -11.80
C ASN A 215 5.40 8.15 -13.20
N GLY A 216 4.18 8.67 -13.42
CA GLY A 216 3.55 8.81 -14.73
C GLY A 216 2.33 7.90 -14.93
N GLY A 217 1.16 8.53 -15.04
CA GLY A 217 -0.11 7.85 -15.32
C GLY A 217 -0.78 7.24 -14.08
N LYS A 218 -1.72 6.31 -14.31
CA LYS A 218 -2.57 5.70 -13.29
C LYS A 218 -2.05 4.35 -12.81
N VAL A 219 -2.26 4.08 -11.53
CA VAL A 219 -1.87 2.88 -10.80
C VAL A 219 -3.13 2.26 -10.20
N VAL A 220 -3.33 0.97 -10.44
CA VAL A 220 -4.35 0.17 -9.74
C VAL A 220 -3.71 -0.42 -8.50
N TYR A 221 -4.10 0.05 -7.32
CA TYR A 221 -3.66 -0.52 -6.05
C TYR A 221 -4.65 -1.61 -5.64
N LEU A 222 -4.19 -2.86 -5.55
CA LEU A 222 -4.97 -3.94 -4.97
C LEU A 222 -5.03 -3.77 -3.46
N GLY A 223 -6.23 -3.82 -2.90
CA GLY A 223 -6.46 -3.82 -1.45
C GLY A 223 -6.50 -5.25 -0.94
N ASP A 224 -7.70 -5.75 -0.70
CA ASP A 224 -7.97 -7.06 -0.11
C ASP A 224 -8.39 -8.07 -1.19
N LEU A 225 -7.90 -9.30 -1.06
CA LEU A 225 -8.37 -10.44 -1.83
C LEU A 225 -8.81 -11.56 -0.89
N ILE A 226 -10.11 -11.81 -0.90
CA ILE A 226 -10.79 -12.79 -0.04
C ILE A 226 -11.50 -13.81 -0.93
N CYS A 227 -11.35 -15.11 -0.63
CA CYS A 227 -12.03 -16.19 -1.36
C CYS A 227 -12.15 -17.46 -0.51
N GLU A 228 -13.22 -18.25 -0.70
CA GLU A 228 -13.33 -19.55 -0.03
C GLU A 228 -12.21 -20.51 -0.47
N ILE A 229 -11.51 -21.11 0.50
CA ILE A 229 -10.28 -21.92 0.29
C ILE A 229 -10.48 -23.12 -0.65
N LYS A 230 -11.73 -23.59 -0.85
CA LYS A 230 -12.04 -24.65 -1.83
C LYS A 230 -11.76 -24.24 -3.29
N TYR A 231 -11.80 -22.95 -3.62
CA TYR A 231 -11.68 -22.45 -5.00
C TYR A 231 -10.32 -21.78 -5.28
N LYS A 232 -9.25 -22.58 -5.29
CA LYS A 232 -7.84 -22.11 -5.31
C LYS A 232 -7.43 -21.27 -6.53
N ASP A 233 -8.21 -21.28 -7.61
CA ASP A 233 -7.97 -20.55 -8.86
C ASP A 233 -8.83 -19.28 -9.00
N ILE A 234 -9.80 -19.03 -8.11
CA ILE A 234 -10.60 -17.80 -8.09
C ILE A 234 -9.76 -16.53 -7.94
N PRO A 235 -8.78 -16.44 -7.01
CA PRO A 235 -7.82 -15.33 -6.92
C PRO A 235 -7.27 -14.89 -8.27
N VAL A 236 -6.81 -15.88 -9.03
CA VAL A 236 -6.12 -15.74 -10.30
C VAL A 236 -7.09 -15.34 -11.42
N LYS A 237 -8.35 -15.78 -11.36
CA LYS A 237 -9.43 -15.34 -12.27
C LYS A 237 -9.85 -13.90 -12.01
N LEU A 238 -10.00 -13.47 -10.75
CA LEU A 238 -10.38 -12.11 -10.37
C LEU A 238 -9.33 -11.10 -10.86
N TYR A 239 -8.05 -11.32 -10.55
CA TYR A 239 -6.96 -10.53 -11.11
C TYR A 239 -6.94 -10.60 -12.65
N GLY A 240 -7.20 -11.77 -13.23
CA GLY A 240 -7.23 -11.97 -14.68
C GLY A 240 -8.25 -11.12 -15.42
N GLU A 241 -9.39 -10.79 -14.81
CA GLU A 241 -10.36 -9.86 -15.39
C GLU A 241 -10.02 -8.39 -15.07
N LEU A 242 -9.47 -8.08 -13.89
CA LEU A 242 -8.97 -6.74 -13.56
C LEU A 242 -7.82 -6.30 -14.50
N ALA A 243 -6.91 -7.21 -14.85
CA ALA A 243 -5.85 -6.96 -15.83
C ALA A 243 -6.40 -6.63 -17.24
N LYS A 244 -7.56 -7.18 -17.63
CA LYS A 244 -8.24 -6.82 -18.90
C LYS A 244 -8.90 -5.46 -18.86
N LEU A 245 -9.40 -5.03 -17.70
CA LEU A 245 -9.89 -3.67 -17.51
C LEU A 245 -8.70 -2.70 -17.61
N ALA A 246 -7.62 -2.97 -16.87
CA ALA A 246 -6.40 -2.18 -16.86
C ALA A 246 -5.72 -2.07 -18.25
N SER A 247 -5.68 -3.14 -19.05
CA SER A 247 -5.06 -3.10 -20.38
C SER A 247 -5.85 -2.30 -21.40
N LYS A 248 -7.19 -2.28 -21.29
CA LYS A 248 -8.08 -1.46 -22.13
C LYS A 248 -7.97 0.04 -21.83
N ASN A 249 -7.66 0.44 -20.60
CA ASN A 249 -7.45 1.85 -20.25
C ASN A 249 -6.01 2.28 -20.59
N GLU A 250 -5.84 3.34 -21.39
CA GLU A 250 -4.51 3.82 -21.82
C GLU A 250 -3.72 4.61 -20.77
N GLU A 251 -4.40 5.18 -19.79
CA GLU A 251 -3.80 5.98 -18.70
C GLU A 251 -3.17 5.10 -17.62
N ILE A 252 -3.74 3.91 -17.37
CA ILE A 252 -3.21 2.94 -16.41
C ILE A 252 -1.89 2.36 -16.95
N LYS A 253 -0.83 2.48 -16.16
CA LYS A 253 0.53 2.00 -16.50
C LYS A 253 0.96 0.79 -15.69
N GLU A 254 0.41 0.60 -14.49
CA GLU A 254 0.78 -0.48 -13.59
C GLU A 254 -0.36 -0.93 -12.66
N ILE A 255 -0.25 -2.17 -12.18
CA ILE A 255 -1.02 -2.72 -11.06
C ILE A 255 -0.02 -2.98 -9.94
N GLN A 256 -0.30 -2.50 -8.73
CA GLN A 256 0.52 -2.71 -7.53
C GLN A 256 -0.28 -3.43 -6.44
N ALA A 257 0.41 -4.23 -5.62
CA ALA A 257 -0.14 -4.87 -4.43
C ALA A 257 0.92 -4.91 -3.32
N ILE A 258 0.47 -4.84 -2.07
CA ILE A 258 1.33 -4.94 -0.89
C ILE A 258 0.88 -6.21 -0.15
N ALA A 259 1.75 -7.21 -0.05
CA ALA A 259 1.36 -8.53 0.43
C ALA A 259 2.45 -9.21 1.27
N ASN A 260 2.03 -10.01 2.24
CA ASN A 260 2.92 -10.82 3.06
C ASN A 260 3.62 -11.92 2.23
N SER A 261 4.89 -12.25 2.53
CA SER A 261 5.64 -13.29 1.82
C SER A 261 4.96 -14.67 1.87
N LYS A 262 4.22 -14.96 2.95
CA LYS A 262 3.44 -16.20 3.12
C LYS A 262 2.31 -16.29 2.08
N SER A 263 1.77 -15.15 1.67
CA SER A 263 0.73 -15.03 0.65
C SER A 263 1.25 -15.32 -0.78
N VAL A 264 2.55 -15.17 -1.05
CA VAL A 264 3.17 -15.34 -2.39
C VAL A 264 2.86 -16.69 -3.03
N GLY A 265 2.83 -17.77 -2.25
CA GLY A 265 2.51 -19.11 -2.75
C GLY A 265 1.11 -19.24 -3.35
N HIS A 266 0.19 -18.37 -2.93
CA HIS A 266 -1.24 -18.38 -3.27
C HIS A 266 -1.64 -17.21 -4.18
N PHE A 267 -0.97 -16.05 -4.03
CA PHE A 267 -1.42 -14.76 -4.55
C PHE A 267 -0.40 -14.01 -5.40
N LEU A 268 0.77 -14.59 -5.72
CA LEU A 268 1.62 -13.97 -6.74
C LEU A 268 0.97 -14.18 -8.12
N PHE A 269 0.33 -13.13 -8.62
CA PHE A 269 -0.39 -13.16 -9.88
C PHE A 269 0.61 -13.16 -11.05
N PRO A 270 0.27 -13.81 -12.19
CA PRO A 270 1.13 -13.78 -13.36
C PRO A 270 1.32 -12.34 -13.87
N GLY A 271 2.54 -12.03 -14.30
CA GLY A 271 2.93 -10.66 -14.67
C GLY A 271 3.33 -9.78 -13.49
N MET A 272 3.01 -10.11 -12.24
CA MET A 272 3.54 -9.39 -11.07
C MET A 272 4.91 -9.95 -10.66
N ASP A 273 5.86 -9.05 -10.43
CA ASP A 273 7.15 -9.33 -9.80
C ASP A 273 7.22 -8.63 -8.44
N ILE A 274 8.04 -9.17 -7.53
CA ILE A 274 8.46 -8.44 -6.33
C ILE A 274 9.40 -7.30 -6.73
N VAL A 275 9.21 -6.11 -6.15
CA VAL A 275 10.12 -4.98 -6.36
C VAL A 275 11.25 -5.02 -5.31
N PRO A 276 12.48 -5.38 -5.67
CA PRO A 276 13.56 -5.52 -4.69
C PRO A 276 14.04 -4.15 -4.20
N LYS A 277 14.49 -4.10 -2.94
CA LYS A 277 14.99 -2.90 -2.22
C LYS A 277 13.93 -1.84 -1.85
N GLU A 278 12.72 -1.92 -2.39
CA GLU A 278 11.57 -1.15 -1.89
C GLU A 278 11.09 -1.80 -0.58
N THR A 279 11.01 -1.02 0.50
CA THR A 279 10.45 -1.44 1.81
C THR A 279 9.12 -0.77 2.06
N PHE A 280 8.14 -1.54 2.52
CA PHE A 280 6.86 -1.01 2.97
C PHE A 280 6.96 -0.59 4.43
N TRP A 281 6.58 0.67 4.68
CA TRP A 281 6.46 1.25 6.01
C TRP A 281 5.01 1.66 6.25
N GLN A 282 4.56 1.49 7.49
CA GLN A 282 3.32 2.09 7.96
C GLN A 282 3.52 2.80 9.29
N LEU A 283 2.77 3.87 9.48
CA LEU A 283 2.50 4.45 10.78
C LEU A 283 1.06 4.13 11.13
N GLN A 284 0.85 3.31 12.17
CA GLN A 284 -0.47 3.04 12.70
C GLN A 284 -0.96 4.24 13.53
N LEU A 285 -2.26 4.48 13.55
CA LEU A 285 -2.86 5.59 14.28
C LEU A 285 -3.80 5.05 15.36
N ASN A 286 -3.25 4.86 16.56
CA ASN A 286 -4.01 4.83 17.80
C ASN A 286 -3.73 6.09 18.62
N ASP A 287 -4.66 6.44 19.52
CA ASP A 287 -4.65 7.72 20.26
C ASP A 287 -3.33 7.97 21.03
N ASN A 288 -2.68 6.90 21.51
CA ASN A 288 -1.42 6.99 22.23
C ASN A 288 -0.21 7.22 21.30
N GLU A 289 -0.24 6.72 20.07
CA GLU A 289 0.79 6.99 19.05
C GLU A 289 0.66 8.41 18.49
N VAL A 290 -0.56 8.87 18.22
CA VAL A 290 -0.85 10.28 17.91
C VAL A 290 -0.24 11.18 18.99
N GLU A 291 -0.52 10.89 20.27
CA GLU A 291 -0.01 11.71 21.37
C GLU A 291 1.52 11.65 21.50
N LYS A 292 2.16 10.49 21.27
CA LYS A 292 3.63 10.36 21.23
C LYS A 292 4.26 11.16 20.10
N ILE A 293 3.71 11.11 18.88
CA ILE A 293 4.26 11.82 17.72
C ILE A 293 4.17 13.32 17.92
N LEU A 294 3.04 13.81 18.43
CA LEU A 294 2.86 15.21 18.75
C LEU A 294 3.79 15.62 19.91
N LYS A 295 3.86 14.86 21.02
CA LYS A 295 4.75 15.17 22.14
C LYS A 295 6.24 15.12 21.78
N ASN A 296 6.69 14.14 21.00
CA ASN A 296 8.09 14.00 20.62
C ASN A 296 8.45 15.00 19.51
N GLY A 297 7.67 15.03 18.43
CA GLY A 297 7.89 15.89 17.27
C GLY A 297 7.85 17.39 17.59
N VAL A 298 6.98 17.81 18.51
CA VAL A 298 6.94 19.21 18.99
C VAL A 298 8.13 19.54 19.89
N ASN A 299 8.65 18.59 20.70
CA ASN A 299 9.78 18.86 21.59
C ASN A 299 11.17 18.88 20.91
N VAL A 300 11.30 18.37 19.68
CA VAL A 300 12.53 18.58 18.87
C VAL A 300 12.42 19.83 17.97
N LEU A 301 11.32 20.60 18.04
CA LEU A 301 11.26 21.93 17.45
C LEU A 301 12.20 22.89 18.20
N CYS A 302 13.40 23.05 17.68
CA CYS A 302 13.93 24.39 17.51
C CYS A 302 12.80 25.24 16.88
N GLY A 303 12.39 26.31 17.56
CA GLY A 303 11.20 27.12 17.22
C GLY A 303 11.40 27.97 15.97
N THR A 304 11.69 27.31 14.86
CA THR A 304 12.16 27.87 13.59
C THR A 304 11.66 27.09 12.39
N LEU A 305 10.71 26.14 12.56
CA LEU A 305 10.11 25.36 11.48
C LEU A 305 8.58 25.44 11.54
N LYS A 306 7.95 25.74 10.40
CA LYS A 306 6.49 25.81 10.23
C LYS A 306 6.05 24.86 9.13
N SER A 307 5.14 23.94 9.42
CA SER A 307 4.53 23.08 8.39
C SER A 307 3.21 23.65 7.88
N THR A 308 2.95 23.47 6.58
CA THR A 308 1.72 23.86 5.89
C THR A 308 1.17 22.66 5.13
N LEU A 309 -0.12 22.40 5.28
CA LEU A 309 -0.85 21.31 4.63
C LEU A 309 -1.80 21.88 3.58
N TYR A 310 -1.71 21.35 2.36
CA TYR A 310 -2.61 21.65 1.23
C TYR A 310 -3.42 20.40 0.90
N LEU A 311 -4.74 20.54 0.90
CA LEU A 311 -5.63 19.41 0.65
C LEU A 311 -5.81 19.12 -0.86
N PRO A 312 -5.85 17.84 -1.29
CA PRO A 312 -6.24 17.47 -2.65
C PRO A 312 -7.61 18.08 -2.98
N GLY A 313 -7.77 18.55 -4.22
CA GLY A 313 -9.01 19.21 -4.70
C GLY A 313 -9.23 20.64 -4.20
N LYS A 314 -8.51 21.11 -3.17
CA LYS A 314 -8.64 22.48 -2.61
C LYS A 314 -7.48 23.43 -2.96
N LEU A 315 -6.48 22.96 -3.70
CA LEU A 315 -5.35 23.77 -4.18
C LEU A 315 -5.81 24.85 -5.19
N SER A 316 -5.43 26.10 -4.93
CA SER A 316 -5.51 27.17 -5.94
C SER A 316 -4.47 26.98 -7.05
N GLY A 317 -4.66 27.68 -8.17
CA GLY A 317 -3.69 27.68 -9.28
C GLY A 317 -2.31 28.19 -8.86
N ASP A 318 -2.26 29.19 -7.99
CA ASP A 318 -1.02 29.82 -7.54
C ASP A 318 -0.27 28.94 -6.52
N GLU A 319 -0.99 28.27 -5.59
CA GLU A 319 -0.41 27.25 -4.71
C GLU A 319 0.15 26.07 -5.52
N ALA A 320 -0.57 25.60 -6.55
CA ALA A 320 -0.05 24.54 -7.43
C ALA A 320 1.23 24.99 -8.15
N ILE A 321 1.26 26.21 -8.73
CA ILE A 321 2.45 26.78 -9.37
C ILE A 321 3.62 26.90 -8.38
N TYR A 322 3.36 27.34 -7.15
CA TYR A 322 4.36 27.43 -6.09
C TYR A 322 4.95 26.07 -5.73
N LEU A 323 4.12 25.05 -5.51
CA LEU A 323 4.56 23.68 -5.20
C LEU A 323 5.38 23.07 -6.35
N ILE A 324 4.99 23.30 -7.61
CA ILE A 324 5.76 22.87 -8.79
C ILE A 324 7.14 23.56 -8.83
N LYS A 325 7.19 24.87 -8.58
CA LYS A 325 8.46 25.64 -8.52
C LYS A 325 9.38 25.09 -7.42
N GLN A 326 8.85 24.87 -6.22
CA GLN A 326 9.64 24.32 -5.10
C GLN A 326 10.08 22.87 -5.35
N TRP A 327 9.30 22.06 -6.08
CA TRP A 327 9.73 20.72 -6.49
C TRP A 327 10.92 20.77 -7.46
N LYS A 328 10.87 21.66 -8.47
CA LYS A 328 11.99 21.88 -9.40
C LYS A 328 13.25 22.34 -8.68
N GLU A 329 13.12 23.25 -7.72
CA GLU A 329 14.26 23.79 -6.95
C GLU A 329 14.91 22.72 -6.04
N MET A 330 14.17 21.71 -5.58
CA MET A 330 14.72 20.61 -4.78
C MET A 330 15.28 19.43 -5.61
N ASN A 331 14.68 19.10 -6.76
CA ASN A 331 14.93 17.84 -7.47
C ASN A 331 15.49 18.02 -8.90
N GLY A 332 15.51 19.25 -9.42
CA GLY A 332 15.72 19.52 -10.85
C GLY A 332 14.41 19.44 -11.66
N GLU A 333 14.50 19.65 -12.97
CA GLU A 333 13.37 19.53 -13.88
C GLU A 333 13.41 18.19 -14.64
N ASP A 334 12.31 17.45 -14.57
CA ASP A 334 12.18 16.07 -15.02
C ASP A 334 10.74 15.72 -15.47
N GLU A 335 10.52 14.47 -15.88
CA GLU A 335 9.18 13.97 -16.22
C GLU A 335 8.22 13.96 -15.01
N SER A 336 8.69 13.69 -13.79
CA SER A 336 7.83 13.71 -12.60
C SER A 336 7.25 15.10 -12.32
N THR A 337 7.93 16.17 -12.75
CA THR A 337 7.43 17.55 -12.64
C THR A 337 6.26 17.84 -13.58
N SER A 338 6.24 17.25 -14.78
CA SER A 338 5.08 17.29 -15.69
C SER A 338 3.87 16.58 -15.06
N ASN A 339 4.11 15.38 -14.51
CA ASN A 339 3.10 14.60 -13.81
C ASN A 339 2.56 15.36 -12.59
N LEU A 340 3.43 15.86 -11.71
CA LEU A 340 3.07 16.68 -10.54
C LEU A 340 2.18 17.87 -10.91
N THR A 341 2.51 18.56 -12.00
CA THR A 341 1.73 19.70 -12.50
C THR A 341 0.28 19.29 -12.79
N ASN A 342 0.08 18.13 -13.42
CA ASN A 342 -1.26 17.63 -13.70
C ASN A 342 -1.96 17.12 -12.44
N LEU A 343 -1.26 16.42 -11.54
CA LEU A 343 -1.83 15.90 -10.28
C LEU A 343 -2.35 17.00 -9.36
N LEU A 344 -1.57 18.07 -9.16
CA LEU A 344 -1.98 19.21 -8.34
C LEU A 344 -3.16 19.95 -8.96
N ARG A 345 -3.11 20.23 -10.27
CA ARG A 345 -4.20 20.93 -11.00
C ARG A 345 -5.50 20.14 -11.08
N THR A 346 -5.43 18.82 -11.07
CA THR A 346 -6.61 17.93 -11.04
C THR A 346 -7.04 17.54 -9.63
N GLY A 347 -6.34 18.03 -8.60
CA GLY A 347 -6.67 17.75 -7.20
C GLY A 347 -6.40 16.31 -6.75
N GLN A 348 -5.62 15.53 -7.49
CA GLN A 348 -5.41 14.09 -7.26
C GLN A 348 -4.34 13.78 -6.21
N VAL A 349 -3.56 14.79 -5.82
CA VAL A 349 -2.51 14.69 -4.81
C VAL A 349 -2.57 15.91 -3.87
N GLY A 350 -2.33 15.67 -2.58
CA GLY A 350 -2.18 16.71 -1.56
C GLY A 350 -0.71 16.91 -1.22
N ALA A 351 -0.40 18.00 -0.52
CA ALA A 351 0.98 18.35 -0.18
C ALA A 351 1.14 18.75 1.28
N VAL A 352 2.28 18.40 1.87
CA VAL A 352 2.78 19.03 3.10
C VAL A 352 4.12 19.68 2.78
N THR A 353 4.27 20.96 3.13
CA THR A 353 5.56 21.68 3.05
C THR A 353 6.03 22.04 4.44
N VAL A 354 7.34 22.09 4.66
CA VAL A 354 7.95 22.62 5.89
C VAL A 354 8.85 23.77 5.50
N HIS A 355 8.72 24.89 6.20
CA HIS A 355 9.42 26.15 5.95
C HIS A 355 10.28 26.50 7.16
N LEU A 356 11.34 27.30 6.97
CA LEU A 356 11.91 28.04 8.08
C LEU A 356 10.93 29.15 8.51
N ASP A 357 10.81 29.39 9.81
CA ASP A 357 9.89 30.43 10.34
C ASP A 357 10.48 31.85 10.15
N VAL A 358 11.81 31.97 10.21
CA VAL A 358 12.54 33.24 10.07
C VAL A 358 12.67 33.69 8.60
N ARG A 359 12.47 32.78 7.64
CA ARG A 359 12.52 33.04 6.18
C ARG A 359 11.65 32.01 5.45
N PRO A 360 10.74 32.37 4.53
CA PRO A 360 9.84 31.44 3.83
C PRO A 360 10.54 30.59 2.74
N SER A 361 11.63 29.92 3.11
CA SER A 361 12.34 28.93 2.29
C SER A 361 11.90 27.53 2.69
N VAL A 362 11.51 26.71 1.72
CA VAL A 362 11.03 25.35 1.98
C VAL A 362 12.22 24.43 2.31
N VAL A 363 12.15 23.80 3.46
CA VAL A 363 13.10 22.80 3.99
C VAL A 363 12.77 21.42 3.43
N SER A 364 11.49 21.05 3.35
CA SER A 364 11.04 19.77 2.80
C SER A 364 9.63 19.84 2.24
N MET A 365 9.31 18.88 1.37
CA MET A 365 7.99 18.73 0.79
C MET A 365 7.63 17.25 0.64
N LEU A 366 6.37 16.92 0.94
CA LEU A 366 5.79 15.59 0.88
C LEU A 366 4.51 15.64 0.05
N PHE A 367 4.33 14.70 -0.86
CA PHE A 367 3.11 14.53 -1.64
C PHE A 367 2.39 13.23 -1.24
N PHE A 368 1.08 13.32 -1.02
CA PHE A 368 0.26 12.22 -0.52
C PHE A 368 -1.06 12.09 -1.28
N HIS A 369 -1.61 10.88 -1.30
CA HIS A 369 -2.95 10.59 -1.76
C HIS A 369 -3.84 10.17 -0.59
N GLY A 370 -5.11 10.55 -0.66
CA GLY A 370 -6.12 10.22 0.35
C GLY A 370 -6.93 8.96 0.04
N ASN A 371 -6.65 8.26 -1.05
CA ASN A 371 -7.49 7.20 -1.65
C ASN A 371 -6.92 5.77 -1.51
N TYR A 372 -5.91 5.54 -0.65
CA TYR A 372 -5.51 4.17 -0.32
C TYR A 372 -6.50 3.60 0.70
N TYR A 373 -6.92 2.35 0.50
CA TYR A 373 -8.10 1.81 1.17
C TYR A 373 -8.08 0.29 1.28
N SER A 374 -8.74 -0.23 2.31
CA SER A 374 -9.00 -1.64 2.54
C SER A 374 -10.43 -1.83 3.04
N LEU A 375 -11.11 -2.91 2.64
CA LEU A 375 -12.42 -3.32 3.20
C LEU A 375 -12.28 -3.97 4.59
N TRP A 376 -11.10 -3.91 5.21
CA TRP A 376 -10.84 -4.28 6.59
C TRP A 376 -10.74 -3.05 7.49
N ASP A 377 -9.84 -2.11 7.15
CA ASP A 377 -9.50 -0.94 7.97
C ASP A 377 -10.12 0.38 7.47
N GLY A 378 -10.72 0.38 6.27
CA GLY A 378 -11.22 1.57 5.59
C GLY A 378 -10.10 2.45 4.98
N GLN A 379 -10.30 3.77 5.03
CA GLN A 379 -9.44 4.77 4.41
C GLN A 379 -8.07 4.90 5.12
N SER A 380 -7.04 5.11 4.32
CA SER A 380 -5.64 5.31 4.74
C SER A 380 -5.02 6.45 3.93
N ILE A 381 -4.05 7.16 4.50
CA ILE A 381 -3.21 8.09 3.71
C ILE A 381 -2.05 7.30 3.10
N TRP A 382 -1.70 7.63 1.86
CA TRP A 382 -0.53 7.07 1.16
C TRP A 382 0.46 8.18 0.78
N VAL A 383 1.74 8.05 1.13
CA VAL A 383 2.78 8.99 0.69
C VAL A 383 3.41 8.48 -0.61
N ASP A 384 3.36 9.29 -1.68
CA ASP A 384 3.96 8.96 -2.99
C ASP A 384 5.43 9.38 -3.03
N LYS A 385 5.73 10.66 -2.75
CA LYS A 385 7.10 11.19 -2.74
C LYS A 385 7.37 12.15 -1.59
N MET A 386 8.62 12.22 -1.17
CA MET A 386 9.12 13.11 -0.13
C MET A 386 10.52 13.62 -0.51
N SER A 387 10.69 14.94 -0.59
CA SER A 387 11.96 15.60 -0.93
C SER A 387 12.34 16.67 0.09
N PHE A 388 13.61 17.05 0.07
CA PHE A 388 14.26 17.92 1.05
C PHE A 388 15.19 18.87 0.31
N SER A 389 15.20 20.14 0.71
CA SER A 389 16.12 21.12 0.16
C SER A 389 17.57 20.70 0.43
N PRO A 390 18.44 20.61 -0.59
CA PRO A 390 19.86 20.30 -0.40
C PRO A 390 20.58 21.27 0.54
N LEU A 391 20.07 22.49 0.69
CA LEU A 391 20.61 23.52 1.60
C LEU A 391 20.31 23.25 3.08
N HIS A 392 19.32 22.40 3.37
CA HIS A 392 18.79 22.17 4.72
C HIS A 392 18.83 20.68 5.13
N PHE A 393 19.49 19.85 4.33
CA PHE A 393 19.51 18.40 4.46
C PHE A 393 20.11 17.94 5.81
N ASP A 394 21.39 18.22 6.05
CA ASP A 394 22.12 17.68 7.21
C ASP A 394 21.65 18.21 8.57
N CYS A 395 20.96 19.35 8.61
CA CYS A 395 20.56 20.03 9.84
C CYS A 395 19.10 19.86 10.25
N HIS A 396 18.18 19.50 9.33
CA HIS A 396 16.74 19.58 9.60
C HIS A 396 15.91 18.34 9.24
N ILE A 397 16.45 17.29 8.60
CA ILE A 397 15.65 16.11 8.19
C ILE A 397 14.78 15.50 9.31
N PRO A 398 15.28 15.21 10.54
CA PRO A 398 14.45 14.57 11.57
C PRO A 398 13.24 15.42 11.97
N ASN A 399 13.45 16.72 12.12
CA ASN A 399 12.44 17.69 12.52
C ASN A 399 11.45 17.94 11.37
N ALA A 400 11.96 18.00 10.14
CA ALA A 400 11.15 18.16 8.94
C ALA A 400 10.26 16.93 8.68
N ILE A 401 10.78 15.71 8.86
CA ILE A 401 9.97 14.47 8.84
C ILE A 401 8.89 14.52 9.93
N SER A 402 9.27 14.83 11.16
CA SER A 402 8.32 14.94 12.29
C SER A 402 7.21 15.97 12.03
N ALA A 403 7.56 17.13 11.47
CA ALA A 403 6.61 18.20 11.14
C ALA A 403 5.71 17.86 9.94
N MET A 404 6.19 17.06 8.98
CA MET A 404 5.37 16.55 7.86
C MET A 404 4.39 15.48 8.34
N PHE A 405 4.87 14.47 9.07
CA PHE A 405 4.00 13.41 9.59
C PHE A 405 3.02 13.92 10.65
N GLY A 406 3.39 14.91 11.48
CA GLY A 406 2.44 15.59 12.38
C GLY A 406 1.22 16.15 11.64
N LYS A 407 1.42 16.78 10.47
CA LYS A 407 0.30 17.27 9.63
C LYS A 407 -0.49 16.14 8.97
N LEU A 408 0.14 15.04 8.57
CA LEU A 408 -0.58 13.86 8.08
C LEU A 408 -1.40 13.18 9.19
N VAL A 409 -0.93 13.21 10.44
CA VAL A 409 -1.66 12.72 11.61
C VAL A 409 -2.85 13.65 11.93
N GLU A 410 -2.65 14.97 11.95
CA GLU A 410 -3.75 15.96 12.08
C GLU A 410 -4.85 15.72 11.03
N LEU A 411 -4.47 15.43 9.78
CA LEU A 411 -5.41 15.13 8.70
C LEU A 411 -6.05 13.74 8.84
N SER A 412 -5.28 12.71 9.20
CA SER A 412 -5.78 11.34 9.33
C SER A 412 -6.85 11.25 10.41
N ASN A 413 -6.62 11.92 11.55
CA ASN A 413 -7.60 12.04 12.63
C ASN A 413 -8.86 12.77 12.15
N ALA A 414 -8.70 13.85 11.37
CA ALA A 414 -9.84 14.60 10.82
C ALA A 414 -10.72 13.74 9.89
N ILE A 415 -10.14 12.88 9.05
CA ILE A 415 -10.89 12.00 8.11
C ILE A 415 -11.28 10.63 8.70
N GLY A 416 -10.77 10.27 9.88
CA GLY A 416 -10.95 8.95 10.49
C GLY A 416 -10.14 7.83 9.85
N ALA A 417 -8.97 8.13 9.27
CA ALA A 417 -8.05 7.14 8.70
C ALA A 417 -7.20 6.48 9.80
N LYS A 418 -6.95 5.16 9.67
CA LYS A 418 -6.27 4.36 10.72
C LYS A 418 -4.76 4.18 10.55
N ARG A 419 -4.22 4.56 9.40
CA ARG A 419 -2.78 4.47 9.10
C ARG A 419 -2.34 5.45 8.01
N ILE A 420 -1.05 5.75 8.02
CA ILE A 420 -0.31 6.40 6.93
C ILE A 420 0.68 5.36 6.38
N GLY A 421 0.58 4.98 5.11
CA GLY A 421 1.46 4.00 4.46
C GLY A 421 2.38 4.63 3.42
N TRP A 422 3.58 4.08 3.22
CA TRP A 422 4.50 4.50 2.17
C TRP A 422 5.54 3.44 1.79
N ILE A 423 6.19 3.66 0.65
CA ILE A 423 7.34 2.88 0.18
C ILE A 423 8.62 3.70 0.38
N PHE A 424 9.71 3.03 0.78
CA PHE A 424 11.04 3.63 0.83
C PHE A 424 12.11 2.70 0.23
N ASN A 425 12.96 3.24 -0.64
CA ASN A 425 14.11 2.52 -1.18
C ASN A 425 15.32 2.64 -0.23
N GLU A 426 15.76 1.49 0.30
CA GLU A 426 16.82 1.38 1.32
C GLU A 426 18.11 2.14 0.97
N GLU A 427 18.46 2.23 -0.32
CA GLU A 427 19.76 2.71 -0.78
C GLU A 427 19.97 4.23 -0.62
N THR A 428 18.92 4.98 -0.29
CA THR A 428 18.90 6.43 -0.55
C THR A 428 19.40 7.32 0.60
N LYS A 429 19.24 6.93 1.88
CA LYS A 429 19.58 7.80 3.03
C LYS A 429 20.07 7.05 4.27
N LYS A 430 21.21 7.50 4.83
CA LYS A 430 21.63 7.13 6.19
C LYS A 430 20.63 7.66 7.23
N ASN A 431 20.52 6.99 8.37
CA ASN A 431 19.71 7.34 9.54
C ASN A 431 18.18 7.44 9.31
N PHE A 432 17.67 7.23 8.09
CA PHE A 432 16.22 7.31 7.81
C PHE A 432 15.40 6.28 8.62
N TYR A 433 15.95 5.09 8.87
CA TYR A 433 15.33 4.04 9.69
C TYR A 433 15.11 4.52 11.13
N GLU A 434 16.17 5.00 11.77
CA GLU A 434 16.15 5.56 13.12
C GLU A 434 15.13 6.70 13.24
N ILE A 435 15.06 7.60 12.26
CA ILE A 435 14.11 8.71 12.26
C ILE A 435 12.66 8.21 12.13
N MET A 436 12.41 7.22 11.27
CA MET A 436 11.07 6.65 11.10
C MET A 436 10.62 5.85 12.33
N GLU A 437 11.50 5.04 12.91
CA GLU A 437 11.24 4.31 14.16
C GLU A 437 11.02 5.28 15.34
N ASN A 438 11.73 6.41 15.39
CA ASN A 438 11.52 7.47 16.40
C ASN A 438 10.17 8.21 16.28
N ILE A 439 9.54 8.27 15.10
CA ILE A 439 8.15 8.71 14.95
C ILE A 439 7.12 7.58 15.09
N GLY A 440 7.56 6.39 15.54
CA GLY A 440 6.69 5.23 15.76
C GLY A 440 6.32 4.45 14.50
N ALA A 441 6.99 4.70 13.37
CA ALA A 441 6.74 3.95 12.13
C ALA A 441 7.29 2.52 12.19
N ILE A 442 6.55 1.60 11.58
CA ILE A 442 6.85 0.17 11.54
C ILE A 442 7.31 -0.19 10.13
N ASN A 443 8.51 -0.78 10.01
CA ASN A 443 8.98 -1.38 8.77
C ASN A 443 8.35 -2.77 8.60
N MET A 444 7.24 -2.83 7.86
CA MET A 444 6.45 -4.05 7.66
C MET A 444 7.20 -5.10 6.84
N THR A 445 8.13 -4.68 5.98
CA THR A 445 9.02 -5.59 5.25
C THR A 445 9.96 -6.34 6.20
N LYS A 446 10.53 -5.66 7.19
CA LYS A 446 11.49 -6.27 8.14
C LYS A 446 10.82 -7.00 9.31
N GLN A 447 9.73 -6.45 9.87
CA GLN A 447 9.07 -7.05 11.03
C GLN A 447 8.13 -8.20 10.67
N GLU A 448 7.40 -8.09 9.56
CA GLU A 448 6.33 -9.03 9.20
C GLU A 448 6.52 -9.72 7.84
N ASP A 449 7.55 -9.37 7.07
CA ASP A 449 7.84 -9.94 5.74
C ASP A 449 6.81 -9.53 4.66
N TRP A 450 6.32 -8.27 4.71
CA TRP A 450 5.49 -7.67 3.65
C TRP A 450 6.31 -7.04 2.52
N HIS A 451 5.92 -7.30 1.28
CA HIS A 451 6.64 -6.83 0.09
C HIS A 451 5.70 -6.17 -0.91
N ILE A 452 6.27 -5.32 -1.76
CA ILE A 452 5.57 -4.69 -2.86
C ILE A 452 5.70 -5.56 -4.11
N TYR A 453 4.56 -5.83 -4.74
CA TYR A 453 4.44 -6.52 -6.01
C TYR A 453 3.92 -5.54 -7.05
N ARG A 454 4.53 -5.54 -8.24
CA ARG A 454 4.23 -4.62 -9.34
C ARG A 454 4.10 -5.41 -10.63
N SER A 455 3.10 -5.09 -11.45
CA SER A 455 3.05 -5.48 -12.86
C SER A 455 2.86 -4.24 -13.73
N ASN A 456 3.79 -4.03 -14.65
CA ASN A 456 3.74 -2.96 -15.64
C ASN A 456 2.81 -3.34 -16.80
N LYS A 457 2.31 -2.35 -17.55
CA LYS A 457 1.34 -2.59 -18.64
C LYS A 457 1.84 -3.54 -19.72
N SER A 458 3.13 -3.61 -19.99
CA SER A 458 3.73 -4.65 -20.85
C SER A 458 3.47 -6.06 -20.31
N GLU A 459 3.81 -6.30 -19.05
CA GLU A 459 3.73 -7.61 -18.38
C GLU A 459 2.29 -8.10 -18.25
N PHE A 460 1.37 -7.26 -17.74
CA PHE A 460 -0.04 -7.65 -17.65
C PHE A 460 -0.77 -7.67 -18.99
N SER A 461 -0.21 -7.12 -20.08
CA SER A 461 -0.78 -7.28 -21.43
C SER A 461 -0.26 -8.55 -22.12
N GLU A 462 1.04 -8.88 -21.99
CA GLU A 462 1.62 -10.14 -22.46
C GLU A 462 0.91 -11.35 -21.81
N TYR A 463 0.64 -11.25 -20.51
CA TYR A 463 -0.19 -12.18 -19.75
C TYR A 463 -1.54 -12.48 -20.43
N LEU A 464 -2.24 -11.46 -20.94
CA LEU A 464 -3.56 -11.63 -21.57
C LEU A 464 -3.52 -12.28 -22.95
N THR A 465 -2.37 -12.25 -23.62
CA THR A 465 -2.13 -13.00 -24.86
C THR A 465 -1.68 -14.45 -24.62
N THR A 466 -1.27 -14.77 -23.38
CA THR A 466 -0.73 -16.09 -23.01
C THR A 466 -1.86 -17.06 -22.67
N THR A 467 -2.05 -18.09 -23.49
CA THR A 467 -3.14 -19.08 -23.37
C THR A 467 -2.65 -20.50 -23.05
N GLY A 468 -3.54 -21.35 -22.53
CA GLY A 468 -3.29 -22.77 -22.28
C GLY A 468 -2.15 -23.04 -21.29
N ASP A 469 -1.42 -24.14 -21.45
CA ASP A 469 -0.37 -24.57 -20.50
C ASP A 469 0.78 -23.57 -20.31
N ASN A 470 0.99 -22.66 -21.28
CA ASN A 470 1.99 -21.60 -21.19
C ASN A 470 1.68 -20.63 -20.03
N TYR A 471 0.40 -20.45 -19.72
CA TYR A 471 -0.10 -19.69 -18.58
C TYR A 471 0.47 -20.19 -17.25
N MET A 472 0.35 -21.50 -16.99
CA MET A 472 0.78 -22.10 -15.73
C MET A 472 2.31 -22.12 -15.63
N LYS A 473 3.01 -22.32 -16.75
CA LYS A 473 4.47 -22.22 -16.82
C LYS A 473 4.96 -20.81 -16.48
N LEU A 474 4.36 -19.76 -17.09
CA LEU A 474 4.69 -18.37 -16.80
C LEU A 474 4.44 -18.03 -15.32
N ASN A 475 3.30 -18.45 -14.77
CA ASN A 475 2.95 -18.25 -13.35
C ASN A 475 4.00 -18.88 -12.41
N GLU A 476 4.35 -20.16 -12.60
CA GLU A 476 5.36 -20.82 -11.76
C GLU A 476 6.77 -20.25 -11.98
N THR A 477 7.10 -19.75 -13.17
CA THR A 477 8.35 -18.99 -13.42
C THR A 477 8.39 -17.69 -12.63
N HIS A 478 7.31 -16.91 -12.61
CA HIS A 478 7.22 -15.68 -11.81
C HIS A 478 7.30 -15.99 -10.30
N LYS A 479 6.58 -17.01 -9.81
CA LYS A 479 6.68 -17.48 -8.42
C LYS A 479 8.09 -17.92 -8.05
N GLN A 480 8.80 -18.61 -8.94
CA GLN A 480 10.17 -19.05 -8.69
C GLN A 480 11.13 -17.85 -8.67
N ARG A 481 11.02 -16.93 -9.63
CA ARG A 481 11.78 -15.67 -9.66
C ARG A 481 11.58 -14.84 -8.40
N ALA A 482 10.35 -14.71 -7.91
CA ALA A 482 10.04 -14.01 -6.66
C ALA A 482 10.65 -14.70 -5.43
N LYS A 483 10.56 -16.03 -5.32
CA LYS A 483 11.25 -16.81 -4.27
C LYS A 483 12.76 -16.61 -4.30
N ASP A 484 13.37 -16.61 -5.49
CA ASP A 484 14.81 -16.43 -5.66
C ASP A 484 15.26 -14.99 -5.37
N LEU A 485 14.43 -13.98 -5.65
CA LEU A 485 14.67 -12.59 -5.26
C LEU A 485 14.56 -12.41 -3.73
N LEU A 486 13.51 -12.94 -3.09
CA LEU A 486 13.37 -12.96 -1.63
C LEU A 486 14.56 -13.66 -0.94
N LYS A 487 15.01 -14.79 -1.49
CA LYS A 487 16.18 -15.52 -0.99
C LYS A 487 17.47 -14.70 -1.12
N LYS A 488 17.67 -13.99 -2.23
CA LYS A 488 18.81 -13.09 -2.45
C LYS A 488 18.79 -11.87 -1.53
N GLN A 489 17.60 -11.33 -1.21
CA GLN A 489 17.46 -10.23 -0.26
C GLN A 489 17.85 -10.68 1.15
N LYS A 490 17.29 -11.80 1.64
CA LYS A 490 17.60 -12.32 2.98
C LYS A 490 19.07 -12.76 3.12
N ALA A 491 19.72 -13.21 2.05
CA ALA A 491 21.15 -13.44 2.04
C ALA A 491 21.95 -12.15 2.27
N ARG A 492 21.62 -11.05 1.57
CA ARG A 492 22.28 -9.74 1.74
C ARG A 492 22.06 -9.14 3.13
N GLU A 493 20.87 -9.33 3.70
CA GLU A 493 20.57 -8.90 5.08
C GLU A 493 21.47 -9.62 6.09
N ILE A 494 21.67 -10.94 5.92
CA ILE A 494 22.61 -11.73 6.74
C ILE A 494 24.06 -11.31 6.52
N GLU A 495 24.49 -11.11 5.26
CA GLU A 495 25.84 -10.65 4.91
C GLU A 495 26.14 -9.27 5.53
N LYS A 496 25.14 -8.39 5.60
CA LYS A 496 25.26 -7.06 6.23
C LYS A 496 25.39 -7.17 7.75
N ILE A 497 24.56 -8.00 8.40
CA ILE A 497 24.63 -8.26 9.86
C ILE A 497 25.96 -8.93 10.26
N GLN A 498 26.69 -9.52 9.31
CA GLN A 498 28.05 -10.08 9.52
C GLN A 498 29.18 -9.07 9.26
N GLN A 499 28.87 -7.84 8.85
CA GLN A 499 29.82 -6.75 8.58
C GLN A 499 29.69 -5.56 9.56
N GLU A 500 28.61 -5.53 10.35
CA GLU A 500 28.33 -4.54 11.42
C GLU A 500 28.78 -5.08 12.80
#